data_AF-A0A3C0T563-F1
#
_entry.id   AF-A0A3C0T563-F1
#
_cell.length_a   1.000
_cell.length_b   1.000
_cell.length_c   1.000
_cell.angle_alpha   90.00
_cell.angle_beta   90.00
_cell.angle_gamma   90.00
#
_symmetry.space_group_name_H-M   'P 1'
#
loop_
_entity.id
_entity.type
_entity.pdbx_description
1 polymer ?
#
loop_
_entity_poly.entity_id
_entity_poly.type
_entity_poly.pdbx_seq_one_letter_code
_entity_poly.pdbx_strand_id
1 'polypeptide(L)' 'MAIPCKSDRGLAETFQDDGVVLIRNAVDDSWIRLLTEGLDRHIESPTIRGRIWDRDDQGRTCFYDSQAWQQISEYRQFIE' A
#
# COMPACT_ATOMS: atom_id res chain seq x y z
N MET A 1 10.57 33.93 -14.25
CA MET A 1 9.16 33.78 -14.67
C MET A 1 8.54 32.77 -13.73
N ALA A 2 7.77 33.23 -12.73
CA ALA A 2 7.12 32.33 -11.79
C ALA A 2 5.97 31.62 -12.51
N ILE A 3 5.97 30.29 -12.49
CA ILE A 3 4.82 29.49 -12.90
C ILE A 3 3.71 29.82 -11.89
N PRO A 4 2.55 30.36 -12.30
CA PRO A 4 1.49 30.67 -11.37
C PRO A 4 0.97 29.36 -10.78
N CYS A 5 1.06 29.21 -9.46
CA CYS A 5 0.42 28.13 -8.72
C CYS A 5 -1.10 28.38 -8.71
N LYS A 6 -1.77 28.00 -9.80
CA LYS A 6 -3.23 27.98 -9.87
C LYS A 6 -3.70 26.57 -9.56
N SER A 7 -4.02 26.33 -8.29
CA SER A 7 -5.39 25.98 -7.86
C SER A 7 -5.38 25.40 -6.45
N ASP A 8 -6.16 25.99 -5.55
CA ASP A 8 -6.65 25.32 -4.34
C ASP A 8 -7.71 24.27 -4.74
N ARG A 9 -7.31 23.29 -5.56
CA ARG A 9 -8.20 22.19 -5.97
C ARG A 9 -8.40 21.26 -4.79
N GLY A 10 -9.65 20.90 -4.54
CA GLY A 10 -9.97 19.88 -3.53
C GLY A 10 -9.36 18.53 -3.92
N LEU A 11 -9.17 17.65 -2.93
CA LEU A 11 -8.67 16.28 -3.19
C LEU A 11 -9.59 15.53 -4.17
N ALA A 12 -10.91 15.72 -4.04
CA ALA A 12 -11.90 15.09 -4.91
C ALA A 12 -11.82 15.59 -6.36
N GLU A 13 -11.62 16.90 -6.57
CA GLU A 13 -11.47 17.50 -7.90
C GLU A 13 -10.17 17.03 -8.56
N THR A 14 -9.07 17.00 -7.80
CA THR A 14 -7.78 16.48 -8.28
C THR A 14 -7.90 15.02 -8.69
N PHE A 15 -8.57 14.19 -7.89
CA PHE A 15 -8.80 12.80 -8.24
C PHE A 15 -9.71 12.63 -9.46
N GLN A 16 -10.76 13.46 -9.59
CA GLN A 16 -11.67 13.41 -10.73
C GLN A 16 -10.95 13.75 -12.05
N ASP A 17 -10.05 14.72 -12.03
CA ASP A 17 -9.31 15.17 -13.23
C ASP A 17 -8.13 14.24 -13.55
N ASP A 18 -7.34 13.87 -12.54
CA ASP A 18 -6.05 13.19 -12.72
C ASP A 18 -6.16 11.65 -12.55
N GLY A 19 -7.27 11.14 -12.01
CA GLY A 19 -7.47 9.73 -11.68
C GLY A 19 -6.69 9.25 -10.44
N VAL A 20 -5.90 10.13 -9.81
CA VAL A 20 -5.09 9.87 -8.62
C VAL A 20 -4.86 11.16 -7.83
N VAL A 21 -4.78 11.06 -6.50
CA VAL A 21 -4.42 12.20 -5.64
C VAL A 21 -3.55 11.72 -4.47
N LEU A 22 -2.57 12.53 -4.07
CA LEU A 22 -1.73 12.27 -2.91
C LEU A 22 -2.40 12.79 -1.63
N ILE A 23 -2.70 11.89 -0.70
CA ILE A 23 -3.10 12.25 0.67
C ILE A 23 -1.90 12.04 1.58
N ARG A 24 -1.32 13.15 2.07
CA ARG A 24 -0.19 13.08 3.01
C ARG A 24 -0.71 12.73 4.40
N ASN A 25 0.02 11.86 5.11
CA ASN A 25 -0.31 11.44 6.47
C ASN A 25 -1.75 10.89 6.59
N ALA A 26 -2.20 10.12 5.60
CA ALA A 26 -3.54 9.52 5.59
C ALA A 26 -3.77 8.54 6.76
N VAL A 27 -2.68 7.98 7.29
CA VAL A 27 -2.64 7.10 8.45
C VAL A 27 -1.50 7.55 9.36
N ASP A 28 -1.63 7.30 10.66
CA ASP A 28 -0.60 7.62 11.66
C ASP A 28 0.42 6.48 11.85
N ASP A 29 1.43 6.75 12.66
CA ASP A 29 2.54 5.82 12.93
C ASP A 29 2.09 4.49 13.55
N SER A 30 0.95 4.46 14.24
CA SER A 30 0.44 3.23 14.85
C SER A 30 -0.02 2.23 13.77
N TRP A 31 -0.65 2.73 12.71
CA TRP A 31 -1.04 1.92 11.55
C TRP A 31 0.17 1.47 10.73
N ILE A 32 1.17 2.34 10.55
CA ILE A 32 2.42 1.96 9.87
C ILE A 32 3.12 0.81 10.61
N ARG A 33 3.19 0.88 11.94
CA ARG A 33 3.71 -0.22 12.76
C ARG A 33 2.92 -1.51 12.58
N LEU A 34 1.59 -1.44 12.69
CA LEU A 34 0.71 -2.61 12.54
C LEU A 34 0.92 -3.30 11.18
N LEU A 35 0.94 -2.52 10.09
CA LEU A 35 1.14 -3.05 8.74
C LEU A 35 2.54 -3.64 8.55
N THR A 36 3.56 -3.08 9.21
CA THR A 36 4.92 -3.62 9.19
C THR A 36 4.97 -4.98 9.89
N GLU A 37 4.37 -5.10 11.08
CA GLU A 37 4.26 -6.37 11.82
C GLU A 37 3.48 -7.42 11.00
N GLY A 38 2.41 -7.01 10.30
CA GLY A 38 1.65 -7.86 9.40
C GLY A 38 2.46 -8.34 8.19
N LEU A 39 3.31 -7.47 7.63
CA LEU A 39 4.20 -7.82 6.51
C LEU A 39 5.25 -8.86 6.91
N ASP A 40 5.88 -8.70 8.06
CA ASP A 40 6.87 -9.68 8.56
C ASP A 40 6.22 -11.07 8.70
N ARG A 41 5.04 -11.13 9.35
CA ARG A 41 4.28 -12.39 9.49
C ARG A 41 3.86 -12.97 8.14
N HIS A 42 3.44 -12.12 7.21
CA HIS A 42 2.99 -12.54 5.88
C HIS A 42 4.12 -13.16 5.07
N ILE A 43 5.34 -12.61 5.17
CA ILE A 43 6.52 -13.16 4.51
C ILE A 43 6.93 -14.50 5.14
N GLU A 44 6.88 -14.63 6.46
CA GLU A 44 7.21 -15.87 7.17
C GLU A 44 6.21 -16.99 6.89
N SER A 45 4.93 -16.64 6.80
CA SER A 45 3.83 -17.58 6.54
C SER A 45 2.89 -17.04 5.46
N PRO A 46 3.29 -17.11 4.17
CA PRO A 46 2.43 -16.76 3.05
C PRO A 46 1.11 -17.50 3.09
N THR A 47 0.07 -16.91 2.49
CA THR A 47 -1.18 -17.66 2.33
C THR A 47 -1.00 -18.73 1.25
N ILE A 48 -1.99 -19.64 1.15
CA ILE A 48 -2.04 -20.64 0.06
C ILE A 48 -2.04 -20.00 -1.35
N ARG A 49 -2.38 -18.71 -1.46
CA ARG A 49 -2.39 -17.93 -2.70
C ARG A 49 -1.06 -17.22 -2.98
N GLY A 50 -0.12 -17.20 -2.04
CA GLY A 50 1.17 -16.55 -2.20
C GLY A 50 1.98 -17.14 -3.35
N ARG A 51 2.52 -16.28 -4.22
CA ARG A 51 3.34 -16.64 -5.38
C ARG A 51 4.54 -15.71 -5.47
N ILE A 52 5.65 -16.25 -5.94
CA ILE A 52 6.72 -15.42 -6.50
C ILE A 52 6.35 -15.19 -7.96
N TRP A 53 6.02 -13.96 -8.30
CA TRP A 53 5.65 -13.56 -9.67
C TRP A 53 6.87 -13.44 -10.58
N ASP A 54 7.96 -12.89 -10.04
CA ASP A 54 9.19 -12.64 -10.77
C ASP A 54 10.40 -12.77 -9.85
N ARG A 55 11.55 -13.08 -10.43
CA ARG A 55 12.85 -13.06 -9.76
C ARG A 55 13.87 -12.44 -10.71
N ASP A 56 14.54 -11.39 -10.25
CA ASP A 56 15.57 -10.73 -11.05
C ASP A 56 16.92 -11.46 -10.98
N ASP A 57 17.86 -11.00 -11.81
CA ASP A 57 19.22 -11.56 -11.91
C ASP A 57 20.03 -11.39 -10.61
N GLN A 58 19.60 -10.53 -9.69
CA GLN A 58 20.21 -10.33 -8.37
C GLN A 58 19.56 -11.20 -7.29
N GLY A 59 18.57 -12.02 -7.64
CA GLY A 59 17.86 -12.92 -6.74
C GLY A 59 16.77 -12.25 -5.91
N ARG A 60 16.42 -10.98 -6.18
CA ARG A 60 15.29 -10.30 -5.53
C ARG A 60 13.98 -10.80 -6.15
N THR A 61 12.92 -10.85 -5.36
CA THR A 61 11.64 -11.43 -5.78
C THR A 61 10.50 -10.43 -5.74
N CYS A 62 9.65 -10.45 -6.77
CA CYS A 62 8.32 -9.88 -6.69
C CYS A 62 7.37 -10.91 -6.06
N PHE A 63 6.97 -10.69 -4.81
CA PHE A 63 6.00 -11.53 -4.11
C PHE A 63 4.58 -10.97 -4.30
N TYR A 64 3.64 -11.86 -4.65
CA TYR A 64 2.24 -11.54 -4.85
C TYR A 64 1.36 -12.50 -4.07
N ASP A 65 0.47 -11.96 -3.24
CA ASP A 65 -0.48 -12.76 -2.49
C ASP A 65 -1.78 -11.96 -2.29
N SER A 66 -2.79 -12.33 -3.07
CA SER A 66 -4.07 -11.62 -3.05
C SER A 66 -4.94 -12.06 -1.88
N GLN A 67 -5.71 -11.13 -1.33
CA GLN A 67 -6.64 -11.36 -0.21
C GLN A 67 -5.95 -11.81 1.09
N ALA A 68 -4.66 -11.52 1.25
CA ALA A 68 -3.91 -11.82 2.48
C ALA A 68 -4.57 -11.25 3.74
N TRP A 69 -5.33 -10.16 3.62
CA TRP A 69 -6.12 -9.57 4.71
C TRP A 69 -7.13 -10.53 5.36
N GLN A 70 -7.53 -11.62 4.70
CA GLN A 70 -8.40 -12.61 5.31
C GLN A 70 -7.68 -13.55 6.29
N GLN A 71 -6.35 -13.63 6.23
CA GLN A 71 -5.55 -14.57 7.03
C GLN A 71 -4.54 -13.85 7.92
N ILE A 72 -4.03 -12.70 7.48
CA ILE A 72 -3.12 -11.86 8.26
C ILE A 72 -3.95 -10.87 9.07
N SER A 73 -3.95 -11.05 10.39
CA SER A 73 -4.76 -10.29 11.35
C SER A 73 -4.55 -8.78 11.28
N GLU A 74 -3.31 -8.34 11.09
CA GLU A 74 -2.91 -6.94 11.04
C GLU A 74 -3.53 -6.22 9.85
N TYR A 75 -3.57 -6.91 8.70
CA TYR A 75 -4.21 -6.39 7.50
C TYR A 75 -5.72 -6.32 7.66
N ARG A 76 -6.35 -7.32 8.30
CA ARG A 76 -7.78 -7.28 8.64
C ARG A 76 -8.09 -6.08 9.53
N GLN A 77 -7.35 -5.91 10.61
CA GLN A 77 -7.53 -4.81 11.56
C GLN A 77 -7.34 -3.43 10.91
N PHE A 78 -6.52 -3.32 9.87
CA PHE A 78 -6.34 -2.07 9.12
C PHE A 78 -7.57 -1.69 8.27
N ILE A 79 -8.36 -2.67 7.80
CA ILE A 79 -9.46 -2.43 6.86
C ILE A 79 -10.87 -2.53 7.48
N GLU A 80 -11.01 -3.20 8.62
CA GLU A 80 -12.27 -3.45 9.37
C GLU A 80 -12.25 -2.70 10.71
#